data_AF-A0AAU7MPF7-F1
#
_entry.id   AF-A0AAU7MPF7-F1
#
_cell.length_a   1.000
_cell.length_b   1.000
_cell.length_c   1.000
_cell.angle_alpha   90.00
_cell.angle_beta   90.00
_cell.angle_gamma   90.00
#
_symmetry.space_group_name_H-M   'P 1'
#
loop_
_entity.id
_entity.type
_entity.pdbx_description
1 polymer ?
#
loop_
_entity_poly.entity_id
_entity_poly.type
_entity_poly.pdbx_seq_one_letter_code
_entity_poly.pdbx_strand_id
1 'polypeptide(L)'
;MEFRPYYPRRQGRYTSISLIRIRNSRDPDPDLLDLLGGLSKGARDLFLEIKLNMDYRTYTATLPNKNLPRSEINRRSRAIDELRRAGNGLACRVPTKGVTSVAGVEQGFRPGTFMLSPYYIYPNHLYEKEIQNVWNQSIAHNWNQSRKVRTPSVSAEPDVAEATPEEEKPMELLLKQPSRSPVAYDENT
;
A
#
# COMPACT_ATOMS: atom_id res chain seq x y z
N MET A 1 68.94 0.38 37.32
CA MET A 1 68.32 -0.37 36.21
C MET A 1 67.01 -0.94 36.72
N GLU A 2 65.88 -0.40 36.27
CA GLU A 2 64.55 -0.88 36.69
C GLU A 2 64.13 -2.09 35.84
N PHE A 3 63.76 -3.18 36.51
CA PHE A 3 63.30 -4.41 35.85
C PHE A 3 61.80 -4.28 35.54
N ARG A 4 61.44 -4.21 34.25
CA ARG A 4 60.04 -4.28 33.81
C ARG A 4 59.73 -5.70 33.32
N PRO A 5 58.75 -6.41 33.90
CA PRO A 5 58.42 -7.75 33.44
C PRO A 5 57.77 -7.69 32.04
N TYR A 6 58.32 -8.48 31.12
CA TYR A 6 57.79 -8.66 29.77
C TYR A 6 56.57 -9.60 29.83
N TYR A 7 55.38 -9.06 29.54
CA TYR A 7 54.18 -9.87 29.36
C TYR A 7 54.02 -10.21 27.87
N PRO A 8 54.07 -11.49 27.46
CA PRO A 8 53.83 -11.85 26.08
C PRO A 8 52.38 -11.53 25.71
N ARG A 9 52.18 -10.81 24.60
CA ARG A 9 50.86 -10.62 23.97
C ARG A 9 50.24 -12.00 23.75
N ARG A 10 49.21 -12.34 24.53
CA ARG A 10 48.42 -13.55 24.32
C ARG A 10 47.81 -13.47 22.92
N GLN A 11 48.35 -14.28 22.02
CA GLN A 11 47.72 -14.61 20.74
C GLN A 11 46.28 -15.08 21.01
N GLY A 12 45.36 -14.45 20.28
CA GLY A 12 44.01 -14.90 19.96
C GLY A 12 43.37 -15.89 20.94
N ARG A 13 42.92 -15.39 22.09
CA ARG A 13 41.81 -16.04 22.78
C ARG A 13 40.58 -15.86 21.89
N TYR A 14 40.24 -16.88 21.12
CA TYR A 14 38.91 -17.01 20.54
C TYR A 14 37.94 -17.00 21.72
N THR A 15 37.35 -15.84 21.99
CA THR A 15 36.22 -15.74 22.92
C THR A 15 35.13 -16.63 22.33
N SER A 16 34.65 -17.57 23.14
CA SER A 16 33.57 -18.51 22.81
C SER A 16 32.28 -17.82 22.29
N ILE A 17 32.20 -16.50 22.43
CA ILE A 17 31.15 -15.64 21.87
C ILE A 17 31.19 -15.60 20.32
N SER A 18 32.38 -15.75 19.71
CA SER A 18 32.55 -15.69 18.25
C SER A 18 31.97 -16.93 17.53
N LEU A 19 31.89 -18.08 18.21
CA LEU A 19 31.37 -19.33 17.63
C LEU A 19 29.85 -19.46 17.74
N ILE A 20 29.20 -18.70 18.63
CA ILE A 20 27.73 -18.69 18.74
C ILE A 20 27.10 -17.96 17.53
N ARG A 21 27.82 -17.02 16.91
CA ARG A 21 27.33 -16.22 15.78
C ARG A 21 27.23 -16.97 14.45
N ILE A 22 27.79 -18.18 14.31
CA ILE A 22 27.96 -18.80 12.99
C ILE A 22 26.92 -19.91 12.72
N ARG A 23 26.24 -20.46 13.72
CA ARG A 23 25.41 -21.66 13.52
C ARG A 23 23.93 -21.41 13.21
N ASN A 24 23.42 -20.18 13.35
CA ASN A 24 22.00 -19.83 13.15
C ASN A 24 21.79 -18.60 12.25
N SER A 25 22.68 -18.30 11.30
CA SER A 25 22.54 -17.14 10.39
C SER A 25 21.46 -17.33 9.30
N ARG A 26 20.25 -17.70 9.70
CA ARG A 26 19.07 -17.08 9.11
C ARG A 26 18.90 -15.80 9.91
N ASP A 27 19.05 -14.65 9.25
CA ASP A 27 18.68 -13.39 9.89
C ASP A 27 17.29 -13.59 10.52
N PRO A 28 17.12 -13.37 11.83
CA PRO A 28 15.84 -13.56 12.47
C PRO A 28 14.82 -12.69 11.75
N ASP A 29 13.62 -13.23 11.50
CA ASP A 29 12.52 -12.43 10.97
C ASP A 29 12.38 -11.19 11.87
N PRO A 30 12.30 -9.99 11.29
CA PRO A 30 12.34 -8.75 12.06
C PRO A 30 11.17 -8.73 13.03
N ASP A 31 11.47 -8.49 14.31
CA ASP A 31 10.44 -8.42 15.34
C ASP A 31 9.62 -7.12 15.20
N LEU A 32 8.52 -7.01 15.96
CA LEU A 32 7.66 -5.82 15.89
C LEU A 32 8.43 -4.54 16.27
N LEU A 33 9.37 -4.61 17.20
CA LEU A 33 10.10 -3.44 17.68
C LEU A 33 11.15 -2.99 16.65
N ASP A 34 11.80 -3.93 15.97
CA ASP A 34 12.71 -3.71 14.86
C ASP A 34 11.98 -3.06 13.68
N LEU A 35 10.79 -3.59 13.35
CA LEU A 35 9.93 -3.02 12.32
C LEU A 35 9.49 -1.59 12.69
N LEU A 36 9.03 -1.36 13.91
CA LEU A 36 8.66 -0.02 14.37
C LEU A 36 9.87 0.93 14.42
N GLY A 37 11.05 0.43 14.78
CA GLY A 37 12.30 1.19 14.80
C GLY A 37 12.73 1.69 13.42
N GLY A 38 12.45 0.91 12.37
CA GLY A 38 12.73 1.27 10.98
C GLY A 38 11.71 2.21 10.32
N LEU A 39 10.59 2.49 10.98
CA LEU A 39 9.49 3.28 10.43
C LEU A 39 9.60 4.78 10.73
N SER A 40 9.09 5.59 9.81
CA SER A 40 8.94 7.04 9.98
C SER A 40 8.06 7.35 11.20
N LYS A 41 8.24 8.54 11.78
CA LYS A 41 7.42 8.98 12.91
C LYS A 41 5.92 8.91 12.58
N GLY A 42 5.53 9.36 11.38
CA GLY A 42 4.13 9.33 10.95
C GLY A 42 3.56 7.92 10.82
N ALA A 43 4.35 6.95 10.37
CA ALA A 43 3.93 5.54 10.31
C ALA A 43 3.78 4.93 11.70
N ARG A 44 4.68 5.22 12.62
CA ARG A 44 4.56 4.80 14.04
C ARG A 44 3.34 5.40 14.72
N ASP A 45 3.14 6.71 14.58
CA ASP A 45 2.00 7.41 15.16
C ASP A 45 0.68 6.82 14.64
N LEU A 46 0.61 6.52 13.33
CA LEU A 46 -0.56 5.90 12.72
C LEU A 46 -0.77 4.45 13.18
N PHE A 47 0.30 3.67 13.34
CA PHE A 47 0.22 2.32 13.90
C PHE A 47 -0.41 2.33 15.29
N LEU A 48 0.06 3.25 16.16
CA LEU A 48 -0.49 3.44 17.49
C LEU A 48 -1.94 3.89 17.45
N GLU A 49 -2.29 4.84 16.56
CA GLU A 49 -3.67 5.30 16.38
C GLU A 49 -4.61 4.15 15.98
N ILE A 50 -4.19 3.29 15.04
CA ILE A 50 -4.94 2.10 14.65
C ILE A 50 -5.09 1.16 15.85
N LYS A 51 -4.00 0.86 16.56
CA LYS A 51 -4.01 -0.08 17.70
C LYS A 51 -4.92 0.39 18.83
N LEU A 52 -4.95 1.68 19.12
CA LEU A 52 -5.79 2.28 20.16
C LEU A 52 -7.29 2.23 19.82
N ASN A 53 -7.63 2.36 18.54
CA ASN A 53 -9.02 2.35 18.05
C ASN A 53 -9.48 0.99 17.52
N MET A 54 -8.68 -0.06 17.71
CA MET A 54 -8.94 -1.39 17.17
C MET A 54 -9.99 -2.12 18.00
N ASP A 55 -11.05 -2.61 17.35
CA ASP A 55 -12.00 -3.51 17.98
C ASP A 55 -11.33 -4.88 18.20
N TYR A 56 -11.40 -5.39 19.42
CA TYR A 56 -10.81 -6.66 19.82
C TYR A 56 -11.50 -7.88 19.16
N ARG A 57 -12.74 -7.74 18.70
CA ARG A 57 -13.51 -8.82 18.05
C ARG A 57 -13.11 -9.01 16.60
N THR A 58 -13.03 -7.91 15.86
CA THR A 58 -12.78 -7.91 14.41
C THR A 58 -11.33 -7.59 14.05
N TYR A 59 -10.54 -7.09 15.01
CA TYR A 59 -9.16 -6.64 14.80
C TYR A 59 -9.01 -5.50 13.78
N THR A 60 -10.09 -4.73 13.61
CA THR A 60 -10.16 -3.62 12.67
C THR A 60 -10.37 -2.30 13.40
N ALA A 61 -9.85 -1.21 12.83
CA ALA A 61 -10.06 0.14 13.31
C ALA A 61 -10.54 1.03 12.16
N THR A 62 -11.62 1.78 12.36
CA THR A 62 -12.08 2.77 11.38
C THR A 62 -11.53 4.14 11.74
N LEU A 63 -10.70 4.71 10.85
CA LEU A 63 -10.15 6.05 11.00
C LEU A 63 -10.79 6.97 9.94
N PRO A 64 -11.82 7.76 10.31
CA PRO A 64 -12.53 8.60 9.36
C PRO A 64 -11.67 9.78 8.87
N ASN A 65 -11.68 10.02 7.56
CA ASN A 65 -10.98 11.16 6.93
C ASN A 65 -11.87 12.39 6.70
N LYS A 66 -13.15 12.34 7.10
CA LYS A 66 -14.20 13.30 6.69
C LYS A 66 -13.88 14.77 7.03
N ASN A 67 -13.01 15.02 8.01
CA ASN A 67 -12.68 16.36 8.51
C ASN A 67 -11.18 16.69 8.41
N LEU A 68 -10.38 15.87 7.74
CA LEU A 68 -8.92 16.07 7.69
C LEU A 68 -8.53 16.93 6.50
N PRO A 69 -7.58 17.87 6.66
CA PRO A 69 -7.00 18.60 5.54
C PRO A 69 -6.32 17.64 4.56
N ARG A 70 -6.31 17.99 3.27
CA ARG A 70 -5.74 17.16 2.20
C ARG A 70 -4.27 16.78 2.45
N SER A 71 -3.50 17.66 3.10
CA SER A 71 -2.13 17.41 3.51
C SER A 71 -2.02 16.23 4.50
N GLU A 72 -2.92 16.12 5.46
CA GLU A 72 -2.95 15.03 6.44
C GLU A 72 -3.43 13.72 5.82
N ILE A 73 -4.41 13.77 4.91
CA ILE A 73 -4.84 12.59 4.14
C ILE A 73 -3.66 12.00 3.35
N ASN A 74 -2.85 12.87 2.74
CA ASN A 74 -1.65 12.46 2.01
C ASN A 74 -0.59 11.87 2.96
N ARG A 75 -0.36 12.49 4.13
CA ARG A 75 0.56 11.96 5.15
C ARG A 75 0.13 10.59 5.65
N ARG A 76 -1.15 10.42 5.99
CA ARG A 76 -1.73 9.12 6.38
C ARG A 76 -1.58 8.09 5.29
N SER A 77 -1.85 8.45 4.04
CA SER A 77 -1.70 7.52 2.92
C SER A 77 -0.26 7.02 2.76
N ARG A 78 0.73 7.92 2.87
CA ARG A 78 2.16 7.53 2.84
C ARG A 78 2.53 6.65 4.04
N ALA A 79 2.07 7.00 5.23
CA ALA A 79 2.28 6.21 6.45
C ALA A 79 1.70 4.79 6.33
N ILE A 80 0.50 4.65 5.75
CA ILE A 80 -0.10 3.33 5.46
C ILE A 80 0.73 2.54 4.45
N ASP A 81 1.19 3.17 3.37
CA ASP A 81 2.02 2.49 2.38
C ASP A 81 3.34 2.01 2.98
N GLU A 82 3.88 2.74 3.95
CA GLU A 82 5.07 2.36 4.72
C GLU A 82 4.80 1.15 5.62
N LEU A 83 3.73 1.21 6.42
CA LEU A 83 3.29 0.08 7.27
C LEU A 83 2.98 -1.18 6.45
N ARG A 84 2.43 -1.01 5.24
CA ARG A 84 2.14 -2.13 4.33
C ARG A 84 3.42 -2.78 3.78
N ARG A 85 4.51 -2.02 3.64
CA ARG A 85 5.80 -2.52 3.13
C ARG A 85 6.69 -3.08 4.24
N ALA A 86 6.46 -2.68 5.48
CA ALA A 86 7.21 -3.19 6.62
C ALA A 86 6.86 -4.66 6.90
N GLY A 87 7.89 -5.51 6.95
CA GLY A 87 7.76 -6.94 7.18
C GLY A 87 6.85 -7.63 6.17
N ASN A 88 6.02 -8.57 6.64
CA ASN A 88 4.99 -9.23 5.83
C ASN A 88 3.69 -8.42 5.72
N GLY A 89 3.79 -7.10 5.79
CA GLY A 89 2.68 -6.16 5.89
C GLY A 89 2.23 -6.02 7.35
N LEU A 90 2.62 -4.93 7.99
CA LEU A 90 2.25 -4.64 9.39
C LEU A 90 0.82 -4.11 9.51
N ALA A 91 0.34 -3.40 8.50
CA ALA A 91 -1.04 -2.94 8.40
C ALA A 91 -1.56 -2.99 6.97
N CYS A 92 -2.87 -3.18 6.81
CA CYS A 92 -3.53 -3.09 5.50
C CYS A 92 -4.87 -2.35 5.58
N ARG A 93 -5.35 -1.91 4.40
CA ARG A 93 -6.71 -1.36 4.25
C ARG A 93 -7.70 -2.51 4.08
N VAL A 94 -8.76 -2.50 4.85
CA VAL A 94 -9.85 -3.48 4.68
C VAL A 94 -10.78 -2.97 3.57
N PRO A 95 -11.09 -3.78 2.55
CA PRO A 95 -12.02 -3.37 1.51
C PRO A 95 -13.44 -3.23 2.07
N THR A 96 -14.19 -2.26 1.55
CA THR A 96 -15.56 -1.97 2.02
C THR A 96 -16.57 -3.07 1.67
N LYS A 97 -16.27 -3.86 0.64
CA LYS A 97 -17.10 -4.95 0.10
C LYS A 97 -16.23 -6.11 -0.34
N GLY A 98 -16.82 -7.29 -0.50
CA GLY A 98 -16.14 -8.49 -0.99
C GLY A 98 -15.29 -9.21 0.06
N VAL A 99 -15.41 -8.81 1.34
CA VAL A 99 -14.90 -9.61 2.45
C VAL A 99 -16.03 -10.48 2.95
N THR A 100 -15.75 -11.77 3.12
CA THR A 100 -16.71 -12.75 3.64
C THR A 100 -16.21 -13.32 4.96
N SER A 101 -17.14 -13.64 5.86
CA SER A 101 -16.82 -14.35 7.10
C SER A 101 -16.41 -15.80 6.83
N VAL A 102 -15.89 -16.49 7.86
CA VAL A 102 -15.62 -17.93 7.77
C VAL A 102 -16.90 -18.73 7.45
N ALA A 103 -18.08 -18.22 7.85
CA ALA A 103 -19.38 -18.79 7.51
C ALA A 103 -19.89 -18.41 6.12
N GLY A 104 -19.12 -17.65 5.33
CA GLY A 104 -19.50 -17.20 3.99
C GLY A 104 -20.44 -16.00 3.94
N VAL A 105 -20.67 -15.32 5.07
CA VAL A 105 -21.55 -14.14 5.14
C VAL A 105 -20.75 -12.89 4.72
N GLU A 106 -21.29 -12.10 3.79
CA GLU A 106 -20.64 -10.84 3.40
C GLU A 106 -20.55 -9.86 4.59
N GLN A 107 -19.35 -9.32 4.80
CA GLN A 107 -19.08 -8.30 5.81
C GLN A 107 -18.89 -6.94 5.14
N GLY A 108 -19.70 -5.98 5.56
CA GLY A 108 -19.58 -4.58 5.14
C GLY A 108 -18.66 -3.80 6.07
N PHE A 109 -17.52 -3.33 5.56
CA PHE A 109 -16.62 -2.44 6.30
C PHE A 109 -16.80 -0.99 5.87
N ARG A 110 -16.62 -0.07 6.84
CA ARG A 110 -16.66 1.37 6.57
C ARG A 110 -15.42 1.80 5.77
N PRO A 111 -15.52 2.80 4.88
CA PRO A 111 -14.35 3.36 4.22
C PRO A 111 -13.38 3.94 5.25
N GLY A 112 -12.08 3.73 5.03
CA GLY A 112 -11.05 4.11 6.00
C GLY A 112 -10.90 3.11 7.16
N THR A 113 -11.33 1.86 6.97
CA THR A 113 -11.05 0.78 7.92
C THR A 113 -9.70 0.16 7.63
N PHE A 114 -8.91 -0.01 8.69
CA PHE A 114 -7.59 -0.59 8.68
C PHE A 114 -7.55 -1.81 9.59
N MET A 115 -6.65 -2.72 9.26
CA MET A 115 -6.39 -3.92 10.05
C MET A 115 -4.89 -4.02 10.30
N LEU A 116 -4.52 -4.43 11.51
CA LEU A 116 -3.14 -4.75 11.84
C LEU A 116 -2.90 -6.25 11.65
N SER A 117 -1.67 -6.57 11.33
CA SER A 117 -1.25 -7.94 11.06
C SER A 117 -1.40 -8.83 12.29
N PRO A 118 -2.15 -9.94 12.21
CA PRO A 118 -2.26 -10.90 13.31
C PRO A 118 -0.93 -11.61 13.60
N TYR A 119 0.01 -11.59 12.65
CA TYR A 119 1.35 -12.17 12.82
C TYR A 119 2.20 -11.45 13.87
N TYR A 120 2.05 -10.13 13.98
CA TYR A 120 2.84 -9.30 14.90
C TYR A 120 2.07 -8.87 16.14
N ILE A 121 0.74 -8.93 16.09
CA ILE A 121 -0.12 -8.50 17.20
C ILE A 121 -1.10 -9.62 17.52
N TYR A 122 -0.85 -10.32 18.62
CA TYR A 122 -1.59 -11.52 19.01
C TYR A 122 -3.11 -11.31 19.03
N PRO A 123 -3.88 -11.98 18.14
CA PRO A 123 -5.33 -11.82 18.05
C PRO A 123 -6.06 -12.46 19.22
N ASN A 124 -7.34 -12.12 19.41
CA ASN A 124 -8.18 -12.83 20.36
C ASN A 124 -8.41 -14.27 19.87
N HIS A 125 -8.06 -15.25 20.69
CA HIS A 125 -8.23 -16.69 20.41
C HIS A 125 -9.66 -17.08 20.03
N LEU A 126 -10.68 -16.36 20.52
CA LEU A 126 -12.08 -16.63 20.19
C LEU A 126 -12.43 -16.34 18.72
N TYR A 127 -11.71 -15.41 18.08
CA TYR A 127 -12.01 -14.93 16.72
C TYR A 127 -10.82 -15.12 15.77
N GLU A 128 -9.78 -15.85 16.17
CA GLU A 128 -8.53 -15.98 15.41
C GLU A 128 -8.75 -16.38 13.95
N LYS A 129 -9.61 -17.38 13.70
CA LYS A 129 -9.94 -17.83 12.33
C LYS A 129 -10.60 -16.74 11.50
N GLU A 130 -11.51 -16.00 12.11
CA GLU A 130 -12.24 -14.91 11.45
C GLU A 130 -11.29 -13.75 11.12
N ILE A 131 -10.46 -13.37 12.08
CA ILE A 131 -9.41 -12.35 11.93
C ILE A 131 -8.45 -12.75 10.81
N GLN A 132 -7.93 -13.99 10.81
CA GLN A 132 -7.01 -14.45 9.78
C GLN A 132 -7.66 -14.47 8.39
N ASN A 133 -8.94 -14.85 8.31
CA ASN A 133 -9.71 -14.86 7.08
C ASN A 133 -9.87 -13.43 6.50
N VAL A 134 -10.30 -12.47 7.33
CA VAL A 134 -10.42 -11.06 6.92
C VAL A 134 -9.07 -10.49 6.49
N TRP A 135 -7.98 -10.82 7.21
CA TRP A 135 -6.62 -10.40 6.87
C TRP A 135 -6.20 -10.92 5.48
N ASN A 136 -6.33 -12.22 5.24
CA ASN A 136 -5.91 -12.84 3.99
C ASN A 136 -6.68 -12.27 2.78
N GLN A 137 -8.01 -12.11 2.90
CA GLN A 137 -8.83 -11.51 1.86
C GLN A 137 -8.44 -10.04 1.61
N SER A 138 -8.16 -9.29 2.67
CA SER A 138 -7.75 -7.87 2.57
C SER A 138 -6.38 -7.73 1.89
N ILE A 139 -5.39 -8.53 2.26
CA ILE A 139 -4.07 -8.51 1.64
C ILE A 139 -4.15 -8.88 0.15
N ALA A 140 -4.88 -9.95 -0.18
CA ALA A 140 -5.08 -10.36 -1.58
C ALA A 140 -5.73 -9.24 -2.41
N HIS A 141 -6.76 -8.58 -1.87
CA HIS A 141 -7.42 -7.46 -2.52
C HIS A 141 -6.46 -6.27 -2.77
N ASN A 142 -5.68 -5.87 -1.75
CA ASN A 142 -4.73 -4.76 -1.87
C ASN A 142 -3.59 -5.07 -2.85
N TRP A 143 -3.13 -6.33 -2.91
CA TRP A 143 -2.13 -6.78 -3.86
C TRP A 143 -2.65 -6.69 -5.31
N ASN A 144 -3.88 -7.16 -5.53
CA ASN A 144 -4.53 -7.11 -6.84
C ASN A 144 -4.80 -5.66 -7.30
N GLN A 145 -5.19 -4.76 -6.40
CA GLN A 145 -5.32 -3.33 -6.72
C GLN A 145 -3.98 -2.70 -7.10
N SER A 146 -2.91 -3.04 -6.38
CA SER A 146 -1.57 -2.51 -6.68
C SER A 146 -1.04 -2.96 -8.05
N ARG A 147 -1.46 -4.14 -8.55
CA ARG A 147 -1.15 -4.60 -9.92
C ARG A 147 -1.93 -3.83 -10.99
N LYS A 148 -3.24 -3.59 -10.78
CA LYS A 148 -4.08 -2.86 -11.75
C LYS A 148 -3.64 -1.41 -11.99
N VAL A 149 -3.01 -0.76 -11.01
CA VAL A 149 -2.48 0.60 -11.15
C VAL A 149 -1.17 0.64 -11.96
N ARG A 150 -0.47 -0.50 -12.09
CA ARG A 150 0.85 -0.58 -12.76
C ARG A 150 0.79 -1.10 -14.19
N THR A 151 -0.35 -1.58 -14.66
CA THR A 151 -0.52 -1.87 -16.09
C THR A 151 -0.74 -0.54 -16.81
N PRO A 152 0.22 -0.05 -17.62
CA PRO A 152 -0.12 1.00 -18.58
C PRO A 152 -1.25 0.48 -19.44
N SER A 153 -2.30 1.27 -19.60
CA SER A 153 -3.36 1.03 -20.57
C SER A 153 -2.75 1.10 -21.97
N VAL A 154 -2.21 -0.02 -22.45
CA VAL A 154 -1.84 -0.18 -23.86
C VAL A 154 -3.12 -0.49 -24.61
N SER A 155 -3.89 0.55 -24.91
CA SER A 155 -4.80 0.57 -26.04
C SER A 155 -4.01 1.12 -27.23
N ALA A 156 -3.23 0.23 -27.85
CA ALA A 156 -2.79 0.41 -29.23
C ALA A 156 -3.43 -0.74 -29.99
N GLU A 157 -4.62 -0.48 -30.52
CA GLU A 157 -5.13 -1.27 -31.64
C GLU A 157 -4.12 -1.09 -32.79
N PRO A 158 -3.61 -2.17 -33.42
CA PRO A 158 -2.94 -2.02 -34.68
C PRO A 158 -4.00 -1.78 -35.75
N ASP A 159 -4.01 -0.57 -36.32
CA ASP A 159 -4.67 -0.27 -37.60
C ASP A 159 -4.18 -1.28 -38.64
N VAL A 160 -5.00 -2.27 -38.95
CA VAL A 160 -4.82 -3.15 -40.11
C VAL A 160 -5.26 -2.34 -41.32
N ALA A 161 -4.28 -1.73 -41.99
CA ALA A 161 -4.47 -1.14 -43.30
C ALA A 161 -4.81 -2.25 -44.31
N GLU A 162 -6.11 -2.48 -44.53
CA GLU A 162 -6.61 -3.30 -45.63
C GLU A 162 -6.72 -2.41 -46.88
N ALA A 163 -5.83 -2.65 -47.84
CA ALA A 163 -5.84 -2.00 -49.13
C ALA A 163 -7.08 -2.43 -49.93
N THR A 164 -7.93 -1.48 -50.27
CA THR A 164 -9.01 -1.64 -51.26
C THR A 164 -8.62 -0.91 -52.55
N PRO A 165 -8.77 -1.53 -53.73
CA PRO A 165 -8.50 -0.87 -55.00
C PRO A 165 -9.71 -0.07 -55.50
N GLU A 166 -9.38 0.89 -56.36
CA GLU A 166 -10.13 2.03 -56.86
C GLU A 166 -11.44 1.72 -57.60
N GLU A 167 -12.40 2.64 -57.49
CA GLU A 167 -13.40 2.87 -58.55
C GLU A 167 -13.67 4.38 -58.70
N GLU A 168 -13.38 4.88 -59.90
CA GLU A 168 -13.53 6.27 -60.37
C GLU A 168 -14.99 6.72 -60.43
N LYS A 169 -15.27 8.01 -60.14
CA LYS A 169 -15.90 9.01 -61.05
C LYS A 169 -16.41 10.29 -60.32
N PRO A 170 -16.65 11.42 -61.03
CA PRO A 170 -15.83 12.60 -60.81
C PRO A 170 -16.62 13.88 -60.42
N MET A 171 -15.86 14.85 -59.89
CA MET A 171 -15.82 16.28 -60.22
C MET A 171 -17.11 17.11 -60.25
N GLU A 172 -17.22 18.06 -59.33
CA GLU A 172 -17.73 19.44 -59.54
C GLU A 172 -17.28 20.29 -58.31
N LEU A 173 -16.23 21.13 -58.38
CA LEU A 173 -16.21 22.53 -58.82
C LEU A 173 -17.30 23.38 -58.17
N LEU A 174 -17.03 24.07 -57.06
CA LEU A 174 -16.77 25.53 -56.94
C LEU A 174 -17.50 25.97 -55.64
N LEU A 175 -17.27 27.05 -54.90
CA LEU A 175 -16.56 28.32 -55.07
C LEU A 175 -16.41 28.92 -53.65
N LYS A 176 -15.27 29.56 -53.40
CA LYS A 176 -15.07 30.76 -52.54
C LYS A 176 -16.35 31.62 -52.42
N GLN A 177 -16.72 32.34 -51.35
CA GLN A 177 -15.96 33.11 -50.34
C GLN A 177 -16.98 33.78 -49.34
N PRO A 178 -16.57 34.68 -48.42
CA PRO A 178 -17.17 34.90 -47.10
C PRO A 178 -18.10 36.13 -47.03
N SER A 179 -18.77 36.36 -45.90
CA SER A 179 -18.99 37.72 -45.36
C SER A 179 -19.65 37.68 -43.96
N ARG A 180 -18.95 38.29 -42.99
CA ARG A 180 -19.37 39.47 -42.21
C ARG A 180 -20.39 39.23 -41.09
N SER A 181 -19.84 39.34 -39.88
CA SER A 181 -20.33 40.00 -38.66
C SER A 181 -21.07 41.34 -38.89
N PRO A 182 -21.47 42.14 -37.87
CA PRO A 182 -21.81 41.93 -36.44
C PRO A 182 -23.13 42.67 -36.00
N VAL A 183 -23.33 42.80 -34.67
CA VAL A 183 -24.16 43.82 -33.92
C VAL A 183 -25.69 43.57 -33.99
N ALA A 184 -26.56 43.81 -33.00
CA ALA A 184 -26.56 44.57 -31.75
C ALA A 184 -27.56 43.94 -30.75
N TYR A 185 -27.31 44.01 -29.44
CA TYR A 185 -28.07 44.75 -28.41
C TYR A 185 -29.60 44.74 -28.57
N ASP A 186 -30.33 44.29 -27.55
CA ASP A 186 -30.91 45.24 -26.59
C ASP A 186 -31.49 44.57 -25.35
N GLU A 187 -31.47 45.37 -24.28
CA GLU A 187 -32.05 45.19 -22.96
C GLU A 187 -33.56 44.97 -22.99
N ASN A 188 -34.11 44.23 -22.02
CA ASN A 188 -34.95 44.82 -20.98
C ASN A 188 -35.62 43.76 -20.09
N THR A 189 -35.49 44.01 -18.78
CA THR A 189 -36.37 43.62 -17.66
C THR A 189 -36.66 42.16 -17.39
#